data_AF-A0A538KH01-F1
#
_entry.id   AF-A0A538KH01-F1
#
_cell.length_a   1.000
_cell.length_b   1.000
_cell.length_c   1.000
_cell.angle_alpha   90.00
_cell.angle_beta   90.00
_cell.angle_gamma   90.00
#
_symmetry.space_group_name_H-M   'P 1'
#
loop_
_entity.id
_entity.type
_entity.pdbx_description
1 polymer ?
#
loop_
_entity_poly.entity_id
_entity_poly.type
_entity_poly.pdbx_seq_one_letter_code
_entity_poly.pdbx_strand_id
1 'polypeptide(L)'
;MTLLRKGLLEGQAVVLVDAVPASVSDLLSSLGASVRAFAESDEERALEWAQAAAPVNSVVCFSGGGLEEVEDAWTAVRALAVGALIPAGGGTIVLLGPSPAAVTHAGAVRAALENLARTLSVEWARYGITTTTIWPEARTAEDDLGTVVAYLCSQAGAYFSGCRFELDAMG
;
A
#
# COMPACT_ATOMS: atom_id res chain seq x y z
N MET A 1 20.11 10.01 -9.22
CA MET A 1 20.29 8.67 -9.84
C MET A 1 19.13 7.83 -9.36
N THR A 2 18.30 7.29 -10.24
CA THR A 2 17.25 6.34 -9.85
C THR A 2 17.89 4.99 -9.53
N LEU A 3 17.72 4.53 -8.28
CA LEU A 3 18.27 3.26 -7.78
C LEU A 3 17.61 2.04 -8.44
N LEU A 4 16.37 2.22 -8.94
CA LEU A 4 15.55 1.19 -9.57
C LEU A 4 15.71 1.19 -11.10
N ARG A 5 15.70 -0.01 -11.67
CA ARG A 5 15.75 -0.21 -13.12
C ARG A 5 14.49 0.34 -13.79
N LYS A 6 14.65 1.04 -14.93
CA LYS A 6 13.52 1.45 -15.78
C LYS A 6 12.68 0.23 -16.20
N GLY A 7 11.35 0.38 -16.14
CA GLY A 7 10.40 -0.68 -16.50
C GLY A 7 10.20 -1.74 -15.41
N LEU A 8 10.70 -1.52 -14.18
CA LEU A 8 10.53 -2.44 -13.05
C LEU A 8 9.06 -2.83 -12.81
N LEU A 9 8.14 -1.91 -13.10
CA LEU A 9 6.70 -2.07 -12.86
C LEU A 9 5.90 -2.19 -14.17
N GLU A 10 6.56 -2.52 -15.28
CA GLU A 10 5.84 -2.78 -16.54
C GLU A 10 4.78 -3.88 -16.34
N GLY A 11 3.54 -3.54 -16.72
CA GLY A 11 2.39 -4.43 -16.57
C GLY A 11 1.83 -4.53 -15.15
N GLN A 12 2.35 -3.78 -14.17
CA GLN A 12 1.76 -3.70 -12.83
C GLN A 12 0.64 -2.65 -12.80
N ALA A 13 -0.56 -3.07 -12.39
CA ALA A 13 -1.66 -2.18 -12.05
C ALA A 13 -1.66 -1.92 -10.54
N VAL A 14 -1.46 -0.66 -10.16
CA VAL A 14 -1.37 -0.24 -8.76
C VAL A 14 -2.53 0.69 -8.42
N VAL A 15 -3.25 0.36 -7.35
CA VAL A 15 -4.30 1.22 -6.79
C VAL A 15 -3.72 1.97 -5.60
N LEU A 16 -3.84 3.31 -5.61
CA LEU A 16 -3.49 4.18 -4.49
C LEU A 16 -4.78 4.56 -3.76
N VAL A 17 -4.84 4.20 -2.49
CA VAL A 17 -5.98 4.46 -1.61
C VAL A 17 -5.65 5.66 -0.73
N ASP A 18 -6.56 6.63 -0.71
CA ASP A 18 -6.47 7.87 0.04
C ASP A 18 -5.26 8.74 -0.37
N ALA A 19 -4.80 9.61 0.53
CA ALA A 19 -3.83 10.67 0.27
C ALA A 19 -2.37 10.16 0.17
N VAL A 20 -2.13 9.09 -0.59
CA VAL A 20 -0.76 8.65 -0.94
C VAL A 20 -0.02 9.82 -1.61
N PRO A 21 1.22 10.16 -1.18
CA PRO A 21 1.97 11.27 -1.75
C PRO A 21 2.13 11.19 -3.28
N ALA A 22 2.00 12.33 -3.97
CA ALA A 22 2.06 12.39 -5.43
C ALA A 22 3.40 11.89 -5.99
N SER A 23 4.51 12.11 -5.28
CA SER A 23 5.84 11.59 -5.60
C SER A 23 5.89 10.07 -5.71
N VAL A 24 5.11 9.35 -4.89
CA VAL A 24 4.98 7.89 -5.00
C VAL A 24 4.26 7.53 -6.31
N SER A 25 3.15 8.19 -6.62
CA SER A 25 2.40 7.98 -7.87
C SER A 25 3.26 8.25 -9.12
N ASP A 26 4.01 9.35 -9.10
CA ASP A 26 4.88 9.76 -10.20
C ASP A 26 6.02 8.75 -10.41
N LEU A 27 6.65 8.30 -9.32
CA LEU A 27 7.71 7.31 -9.41
C LEU A 27 7.18 5.97 -9.94
N LEU A 28 6.06 5.46 -9.41
CA LEU A 28 5.44 4.21 -9.87
C LEU A 28 5.13 4.28 -11.38
N SER A 29 4.54 5.38 -11.82
CA SER A 29 4.22 5.62 -13.24
C SER A 29 5.49 5.69 -14.09
N SER A 30 6.54 6.37 -13.62
CA SER A 30 7.83 6.46 -14.33
C SER A 30 8.54 5.11 -14.49
N LEU A 31 8.23 4.15 -13.61
CA LEU A 31 8.74 2.78 -13.64
C LEU A 31 7.86 1.82 -14.45
N GLY A 32 6.76 2.30 -15.04
CA GLY A 32 5.90 1.55 -15.97
C GLY A 32 4.58 1.04 -15.37
N ALA A 33 4.24 1.41 -14.14
CA ALA A 33 2.98 1.02 -13.53
C ALA A 33 1.78 1.78 -14.13
N SER A 34 0.64 1.12 -14.25
CA SER A 34 -0.66 1.78 -14.42
C SER A 34 -1.22 2.13 -13.04
N VAL A 35 -1.18 3.40 -12.68
CA VAL A 35 -1.62 3.88 -11.35
C VAL A 35 -3.05 4.42 -11.41
N ARG A 36 -3.88 4.06 -10.41
CA ARG A 36 -5.26 4.58 -10.26
C ARG A 36 -5.51 5.00 -8.82
N ALA A 37 -6.16 6.14 -8.63
CA ALA A 37 -6.59 6.58 -7.31
C ALA A 37 -7.93 5.94 -6.93
N PHE A 38 -8.12 5.67 -5.64
CA PHE A 38 -9.32 5.13 -5.03
C PHE A 38 -9.58 5.85 -3.70
N ALA A 39 -10.81 6.29 -3.49
CA ALA A 39 -11.24 6.98 -2.27
C ALA A 39 -12.77 6.79 -2.11
N GLU A 40 -13.19 5.54 -1.91
CA GLU A 40 -14.59 5.20 -1.65
C GLU A 40 -14.72 4.56 -0.27
N SER A 41 -15.59 5.14 0.56
CA SER A 41 -15.83 4.72 1.94
C SER A 41 -17.09 3.87 2.08
N ASP A 42 -17.99 3.88 1.11
CA ASP A 42 -19.16 2.99 1.10
C ASP A 42 -18.75 1.57 0.68
N GLU A 43 -19.01 0.57 1.52
CA GLU A 43 -18.55 -0.81 1.31
C GLU A 43 -19.03 -1.43 -0.02
N GLU A 44 -20.30 -1.20 -0.38
CA GLU A 44 -20.89 -1.80 -1.58
C GLU A 44 -20.29 -1.15 -2.84
N ARG A 45 -20.23 0.18 -2.86
CA ARG A 45 -19.62 0.93 -3.98
C ARG A 45 -18.12 0.69 -4.09
N ALA A 46 -17.42 0.52 -2.96
CA ALA A 46 -16.01 0.16 -2.92
C ALA A 46 -15.77 -1.21 -3.59
N LEU A 47 -16.62 -2.19 -3.29
CA LEU A 47 -16.53 -3.51 -3.88
C LEU A 47 -16.84 -3.49 -5.39
N GLU A 48 -17.90 -2.79 -5.81
CA GLU A 48 -18.25 -2.62 -7.23
C GLU A 48 -17.09 -1.97 -8.01
N TRP A 49 -16.50 -0.92 -7.45
CA TRP A 49 -15.34 -0.27 -8.05
C TRP A 49 -14.17 -1.24 -8.18
N ALA A 50 -13.85 -2.00 -7.12
CA ALA A 50 -12.74 -2.94 -7.12
C ALA A 50 -12.90 -4.02 -8.22
N GLN A 51 -14.11 -4.55 -8.39
CA GLN A 51 -14.43 -5.51 -9.45
C GLN A 51 -14.24 -4.91 -10.84
N ALA A 52 -14.68 -3.67 -11.05
CA ALA A 52 -14.52 -2.95 -12.31
C ALA A 52 -13.07 -2.53 -12.59
N ALA A 53 -12.26 -2.37 -11.55
CA ALA A 53 -10.87 -1.93 -11.66
C ALA A 53 -9.89 -3.04 -12.11
N ALA A 54 -10.32 -4.31 -12.17
CA ALA A 54 -9.45 -5.40 -12.59
C ALA A 54 -8.81 -5.17 -13.98
N PRO A 55 -7.53 -5.58 -14.19
CA PRO A 55 -6.64 -6.21 -13.22
C PRO A 55 -6.05 -5.22 -12.20
N VAL A 56 -5.81 -5.70 -10.97
CA VAL A 56 -5.07 -4.99 -9.92
C VAL A 56 -3.99 -5.95 -9.40
N ASN A 57 -2.74 -5.48 -9.32
CA ASN A 57 -1.61 -6.27 -8.81
C ASN A 57 -1.16 -5.81 -7.42
N SER A 58 -1.29 -4.51 -7.15
CA SER A 58 -0.89 -3.93 -5.87
C SER A 58 -1.86 -2.87 -5.38
N VAL A 59 -2.00 -2.79 -4.07
CA VAL A 59 -2.75 -1.76 -3.35
C VAL A 59 -1.78 -1.04 -2.43
N VAL A 60 -1.73 0.28 -2.50
CA VAL A 60 -0.96 1.12 -1.58
C VAL A 60 -1.96 2.00 -0.85
N CYS A 61 -2.09 1.83 0.46
CA CYS A 61 -3.08 2.52 1.28
C CYS A 61 -2.39 3.40 2.29
N PHE A 62 -2.74 4.69 2.32
CA PHE A 62 -2.20 5.63 3.30
C PHE A 62 -3.23 5.91 4.40
N SER A 63 -2.77 5.86 5.65
CA SER A 63 -3.52 6.36 6.80
C SER A 63 -2.71 7.50 7.42
N GLY A 64 -3.20 8.72 7.25
CA GLY A 64 -2.59 9.99 7.63
C GLY A 64 -2.66 10.34 9.10
N GLY A 65 -3.48 9.64 9.88
CA GLY A 65 -3.29 9.56 11.34
C GLY A 65 -4.52 9.71 12.22
N GLY A 66 -5.73 9.77 11.66
CA GLY A 66 -6.96 9.50 12.39
C GLY A 66 -7.14 8.01 12.69
N LEU A 67 -7.74 7.65 13.83
CA LEU A 67 -8.15 6.26 14.08
C LEU A 67 -9.29 5.83 13.15
N GLU A 68 -10.15 6.77 12.75
CA GLU A 68 -11.21 6.55 11.75
C GLU A 68 -10.61 6.12 10.40
N GLU A 69 -9.46 6.69 10.03
CA GLU A 69 -8.75 6.35 8.79
C GLU A 69 -8.18 4.92 8.79
N VAL A 70 -8.04 4.27 9.95
CA VAL A 70 -7.65 2.85 10.01
C VAL A 70 -8.83 1.95 9.59
N GLU A 71 -10.06 2.34 9.95
CA GLU A 71 -11.27 1.65 9.52
C GLU A 71 -11.53 1.87 8.02
N ASP A 72 -11.30 3.10 7.54
CA ASP A 72 -11.38 3.40 6.10
C ASP A 72 -10.34 2.58 5.30
N ALA A 73 -9.10 2.50 5.82
CA ALA A 73 -8.07 1.64 5.23
C ALA A 73 -8.49 0.17 5.18
N TRP A 74 -9.14 -0.34 6.23
CA TRP A 74 -9.71 -1.69 6.24
C TRP A 74 -10.79 -1.86 5.18
N THR A 75 -11.76 -0.92 5.11
CA THR A 75 -12.85 -0.94 4.14
C THR A 75 -12.32 -1.01 2.71
N ALA A 76 -11.38 -0.13 2.37
CA ALA A 76 -10.74 -0.10 1.07
C ALA A 76 -9.95 -1.38 0.75
N VAL A 77 -9.10 -1.82 1.69
CA VAL A 77 -8.26 -3.01 1.51
C VAL A 77 -9.11 -4.26 1.35
N ARG A 78 -10.17 -4.42 2.14
CA ARG A 78 -11.11 -5.53 2.02
C ARG A 78 -11.80 -5.51 0.66
N ALA A 79 -12.33 -4.37 0.24
CA ALA A 79 -13.01 -4.25 -1.05
C ALA A 79 -12.08 -4.62 -2.21
N LEU A 80 -10.85 -4.10 -2.22
CA LEU A 80 -9.85 -4.38 -3.26
C LEU A 80 -9.37 -5.84 -3.23
N ALA A 81 -9.18 -6.41 -2.04
CA ALA A 81 -8.80 -7.81 -1.91
C ALA A 81 -9.91 -8.73 -2.44
N VAL A 82 -11.16 -8.54 -2.02
CA VAL A 82 -12.29 -9.38 -2.41
C VAL A 82 -12.69 -9.16 -3.88
N GLY A 83 -12.70 -7.91 -4.33
CA GLY A 83 -13.14 -7.54 -5.68
C GLY A 83 -12.11 -7.79 -6.77
N ALA A 84 -10.81 -7.71 -6.46
CA ALA A 84 -9.75 -7.77 -7.48
C ALA A 84 -8.63 -8.77 -7.18
N LEU A 85 -8.01 -8.73 -6.00
CA LEU A 85 -6.78 -9.53 -5.75
C LEU A 85 -7.07 -11.03 -5.59
N ILE A 86 -8.09 -11.40 -4.81
CA ILE A 86 -8.47 -12.80 -4.60
C ILE A 86 -8.92 -13.46 -5.92
N PRO A 87 -9.82 -12.86 -6.73
CA PRO A 87 -10.16 -13.40 -8.05
C PRO A 87 -8.97 -13.52 -9.01
N ALA A 88 -7.99 -12.62 -8.90
CA ALA A 88 -6.76 -12.68 -9.69
C ALA A 88 -5.74 -13.73 -9.19
N GLY A 89 -5.98 -14.34 -8.02
CA GLY A 89 -5.11 -15.37 -7.44
C GLY A 89 -3.87 -14.81 -6.72
N GLY A 90 -3.87 -13.53 -6.35
CA GLY A 90 -2.80 -12.93 -5.56
C GLY A 90 -2.63 -11.43 -5.74
N GLY A 91 -1.64 -10.88 -5.04
CA GLY A 91 -1.28 -9.46 -5.11
C GLY A 91 -0.52 -8.98 -3.89
N THR A 92 -0.23 -7.68 -3.84
CA THR A 92 0.47 -7.06 -2.71
C THR A 92 -0.36 -5.92 -2.13
N ILE A 93 -0.39 -5.83 -0.80
CA ILE A 93 -0.95 -4.69 -0.08
C ILE A 93 0.16 -4.03 0.73
N VAL A 94 0.31 -2.72 0.58
CA VAL A 94 1.28 -1.89 1.30
C VAL A 94 0.51 -0.85 2.11
N LEU A 95 0.58 -0.95 3.44
CA LEU A 95 -0.04 -0.03 4.39
C LEU A 95 0.96 1.04 4.84
N LEU A 96 0.74 2.29 4.46
CA LEU A 96 1.59 3.42 4.81
C LEU A 96 1.05 4.10 6.07
N GLY A 97 1.83 4.05 7.15
CA GLY A 97 1.52 4.75 8.39
C GLY A 97 2.00 6.20 8.39
N PRO A 98 1.51 7.02 9.33
CA PRO A 98 1.93 8.42 9.45
C PRO A 98 3.35 8.52 10.00
N SER A 99 4.02 9.64 9.75
CA SER A 99 5.25 10.01 10.48
C SER A 99 4.93 10.25 11.98
N PRO A 100 5.85 9.97 12.94
CA PRO A 100 5.53 10.05 14.37
C PRO A 100 5.09 11.46 14.79
N ALA A 101 5.58 12.48 14.10
CA ALA A 101 5.28 13.89 14.38
C ALA A 101 4.06 14.43 13.61
N ALA A 102 3.47 13.64 12.69
CA ALA A 102 2.40 14.11 11.83
C ALA A 102 1.06 14.26 12.58
N VAL A 103 0.79 13.38 13.55
CA VAL A 103 -0.49 13.36 14.30
C VAL A 103 -0.29 12.95 15.76
N THR A 104 -1.22 13.37 16.62
CA THR A 104 -1.21 13.09 18.07
C THR A 104 -1.17 11.58 18.38
N HIS A 105 -1.82 10.75 17.57
CA HIS A 105 -1.95 9.30 17.79
C HIS A 105 -1.14 8.46 16.79
N ALA A 106 -0.06 8.99 16.22
CA ALA A 106 0.74 8.32 15.19
C ALA A 106 1.16 6.89 15.59
N GLY A 107 1.61 6.71 16.84
CA GLY A 107 2.01 5.41 17.36
C GLY A 107 0.87 4.39 17.42
N ALA A 108 -0.34 4.82 17.77
CA ALA A 108 -1.52 3.95 17.81
C ALA A 108 -1.95 3.52 16.41
N VAL A 109 -1.97 4.46 15.45
CA VAL A 109 -2.28 4.18 14.04
C VAL A 109 -1.26 3.22 13.46
N ARG A 110 0.04 3.48 13.66
CA ARG A 110 1.13 2.58 13.24
C ARG A 110 0.97 1.16 13.79
N ALA A 111 0.68 1.02 15.08
CA ALA A 111 0.47 -0.28 15.72
C ALA A 111 -0.78 -0.99 15.16
N ALA A 112 -1.85 -0.24 14.88
CA ALA A 112 -3.06 -0.79 14.28
C ALA A 112 -2.80 -1.32 12.86
N LEU A 113 -2.08 -0.55 12.02
CA LEU A 113 -1.69 -0.96 10.67
C LEU A 113 -0.73 -2.16 10.68
N GLU A 114 0.22 -2.22 11.62
CA GLU A 114 1.10 -3.38 11.77
C GLU A 114 0.31 -4.64 12.15
N ASN A 115 -0.60 -4.53 13.13
CA ASN A 115 -1.46 -5.64 13.52
C ASN A 115 -2.37 -6.10 12.38
N LEU A 116 -2.91 -5.15 11.61
CA LEU A 116 -3.68 -5.44 10.40
C LEU A 116 -2.81 -6.19 9.39
N ALA A 117 -1.62 -5.68 9.06
CA ALA A 117 -0.72 -6.33 8.11
C ALA A 117 -0.36 -7.76 8.53
N ARG A 118 -0.04 -7.98 9.82
CA ARG A 118 0.26 -9.31 10.37
C ARG A 118 -0.94 -10.25 10.26
N THR A 119 -2.14 -9.78 10.59
CA THR A 119 -3.35 -10.59 10.53
C THR A 119 -3.68 -10.99 9.08
N LEU A 120 -3.71 -10.02 8.17
CA LEU A 120 -4.00 -10.25 6.76
C LEU A 120 -2.95 -11.11 6.07
N SER A 121 -1.68 -10.98 6.46
CA SER A 121 -0.61 -11.83 5.93
C SER A 121 -0.84 -13.32 6.16
N VAL A 122 -1.54 -13.70 7.24
CA VAL A 122 -1.87 -15.10 7.54
C VAL A 122 -3.17 -15.48 6.85
N GLU A 123 -4.22 -14.68 7.04
CA GLU A 123 -5.56 -14.98 6.52
C GLU A 123 -5.61 -15.04 5.00
N TRP A 124 -4.82 -14.20 4.31
CA TRP A 124 -4.84 -14.09 2.86
C TRP A 124 -3.64 -14.72 2.16
N ALA A 125 -2.71 -15.34 2.91
CA ALA A 125 -1.64 -16.16 2.33
C ALA A 125 -2.19 -17.23 1.39
N ARG A 126 -3.32 -17.85 1.75
CA ARG A 126 -4.01 -18.87 0.95
C ARG A 126 -4.50 -18.38 -0.42
N TYR A 127 -4.60 -17.07 -0.60
CA TYR A 127 -4.98 -16.44 -1.87
C TYR A 127 -3.78 -15.85 -2.62
N GLY A 128 -2.55 -16.09 -2.16
CA GLY A 128 -1.35 -15.52 -2.78
C GLY A 128 -1.19 -14.01 -2.54
N ILE A 129 -1.85 -13.46 -1.51
CA ILE A 129 -1.77 -12.03 -1.19
C ILE A 129 -0.72 -11.81 -0.10
N THR A 130 0.16 -10.85 -0.34
CA THR A 130 1.11 -10.36 0.66
C THR A 130 0.65 -9.04 1.25
N THR A 131 0.99 -8.80 2.51
CA THR A 131 0.63 -7.55 3.19
C THR A 131 1.78 -7.06 4.04
N THR A 132 2.14 -5.80 3.88
CA THR A 132 3.26 -5.16 4.59
C THR A 132 2.84 -3.79 5.09
N THR A 133 3.58 -3.25 6.06
CA THR A 133 3.43 -1.85 6.46
C THR A 133 4.74 -1.09 6.38
N ILE A 134 4.68 0.20 6.02
CA ILE A 134 5.83 1.11 5.99
C ILE A 134 5.61 2.22 7.02
N TRP A 135 6.63 2.47 7.83
CA TRP A 135 6.68 3.55 8.80
C TRP A 135 7.74 4.57 8.38
N PRO A 136 7.34 5.68 7.75
CA PRO A 136 8.27 6.76 7.44
C PRO A 136 8.59 7.57 8.69
N GLU A 137 9.86 7.80 9.00
CA GLU A 137 10.28 8.73 10.03
C GLU A 137 10.20 10.19 9.57
N ALA A 138 10.37 11.14 10.50
CA ALA A 138 10.22 12.57 10.23
C ALA A 138 11.14 13.11 9.13
N ARG A 139 12.25 12.41 8.84
CA ARG A 139 13.25 12.81 7.83
C ARG A 139 13.24 11.91 6.60
N THR A 140 12.33 10.94 6.48
CA THR A 140 12.26 10.09 5.30
C THR A 140 12.02 10.96 4.07
N ALA A 141 12.93 10.90 3.10
CA ALA A 141 12.74 11.58 1.84
C ALA A 141 11.58 10.91 1.08
N GLU A 142 10.77 11.71 0.39
CA GLU A 142 9.67 11.16 -0.43
C GLU A 142 10.18 10.19 -1.50
N ASP A 143 11.38 10.45 -2.05
CA ASP A 143 12.06 9.56 -3.00
C ASP A 143 12.39 8.19 -2.39
N ASP A 144 12.76 8.13 -1.11
CA ASP A 144 13.06 6.88 -0.41
C ASP A 144 11.77 6.09 -0.16
N LEU A 145 10.71 6.77 0.29
CA LEU A 145 9.38 6.16 0.45
C LEU A 145 8.89 5.57 -0.86
N GLY A 146 8.92 6.37 -1.94
CA GLY A 146 8.53 5.92 -3.28
C GLY A 146 9.36 4.72 -3.74
N THR A 147 10.67 4.72 -3.48
CA THR A 147 11.57 3.62 -3.86
C THR A 147 11.17 2.31 -3.17
N VAL A 148 10.88 2.35 -1.87
CA VAL A 148 10.45 1.15 -1.12
C VAL A 148 9.06 0.70 -1.54
N VAL A 149 8.12 1.62 -1.77
CA VAL A 149 6.78 1.29 -2.30
C VAL A 149 6.91 0.62 -3.67
N ALA A 150 7.67 1.21 -4.59
CA ALA A 150 7.90 0.65 -5.91
C ALA A 150 8.56 -0.74 -5.86
N TYR A 151 9.49 -0.94 -4.94
CA TYR A 151 10.09 -2.24 -4.71
C TYR A 151 9.07 -3.28 -4.23
N LEU A 152 8.24 -2.94 -3.23
CA LEU A 152 7.20 -3.83 -2.70
C LEU A 152 6.11 -4.16 -3.73
N CYS A 153 5.75 -3.20 -4.59
CA CYS A 153 4.83 -3.41 -5.71
C CYS A 153 5.44 -4.21 -6.87
N SER A 154 6.76 -4.47 -6.86
CA SER A 154 7.42 -5.28 -7.89
C SER A 154 7.38 -6.78 -7.55
N GLN A 155 7.66 -7.63 -8.54
CA GLN A 155 7.85 -9.06 -8.30
C GLN A 155 8.98 -9.36 -7.30
N ALA A 156 9.99 -8.49 -7.23
CA ALA A 156 11.10 -8.61 -6.30
C ALA A 156 10.73 -8.14 -4.88
N GLY A 157 9.54 -7.61 -4.64
CA GLY A 157 9.01 -7.31 -3.31
C GLY A 157 8.00 -8.33 -2.80
N ALA A 158 7.47 -9.18 -3.69
CA ALA A 158 6.32 -10.05 -3.45
C ALA A 158 6.56 -11.21 -2.45
N TYR A 159 7.74 -11.30 -1.82
CA TYR A 159 8.04 -12.29 -0.78
C TYR A 159 7.94 -11.74 0.65
N PHE A 160 7.78 -10.43 0.80
CA PHE A 160 7.59 -9.82 2.11
C PHE A 160 6.10 -9.82 2.48
N SER A 161 5.77 -10.41 3.62
CA SER A 161 4.40 -10.42 4.15
C SER A 161 4.43 -10.47 5.67
N GLY A 162 3.48 -9.78 6.31
CA GLY A 162 3.36 -9.66 7.76
C GLY A 162 4.47 -8.84 8.42
N CYS A 163 5.29 -8.13 7.64
CA CYS A 163 6.43 -7.37 8.13
C CYS A 163 6.21 -5.86 8.05
N ARG A 164 7.02 -5.16 8.83
CA ARG A 164 7.10 -3.71 8.92
C ARG A 164 8.45 -3.24 8.38
N PHE A 165 8.42 -2.23 7.52
CA PHE A 165 9.59 -1.50 7.06
C PHE A 165 9.65 -0.16 7.79
N GLU A 166 10.67 0.04 8.62
CA GLU A 166 10.97 1.34 9.20
C GLU A 166 11.92 2.08 8.27
N LEU A 167 11.53 3.27 7.83
CA LEU A 167 12.36 4.13 7.00
C LEU A 167 12.88 5.27 7.86
N ASP A 168 14.07 5.11 8.43
CA ASP A 168 14.82 6.25 8.96
C ASP A 168 15.58 6.91 7.82
N ALA A 169 15.83 8.22 7.95
CA ALA A 169 16.82 8.87 7.10
C ALA A 169 18.15 8.16 7.35
N MET A 170 18.60 7.34 6.40
CA MET A 170 19.95 6.79 6.45
C MET A 170 20.95 7.94 6.32
N GLY A 171 21.39 8.47 7.47
CA GLY A 171 22.54 9.39 7.63
C GLY A 171 22.28 10.82 7.18
#